data_AF-A0A2M7GNR3-F1
#
_entry.id   AF-A0A2M7GNR3-F1
#
_cell.length_a   1.000
_cell.length_b   1.000
_cell.length_c   1.000
_cell.angle_alpha   90.00
_cell.angle_beta   90.00
_cell.angle_gamma   90.00
#
_symmetry.space_group_name_H-M   'P 1'
#
loop_
_entity.id
_entity.type
_entity.pdbx_description
1 polymer ?
#
loop_
_entity_poly.entity_id
_entity_poly.type
_entity_poly.pdbx_seq_one_letter_code
_entity_poly.pdbx_strand_id
1 'polypeptide(L)'
;MAFTPRRSLDRSRAAPSVLRRLAVALPLVLMLGYVVFWFTAAATAEKQVIAWIDARRAHGIGITHGALTTSGFPFRLEIRIADTAAEWPGGAWTGPELTLSGAPWNWRRLDWTAPGVHRIDWTGSDGKKISATLTAAHLEGWGEAGPRGLPRLEAWLTDGSLDTPRGRVTARGLLVQVLPPLSPDAGARAGNGPGPVVGPRLPISLDAKGVELPPGLATALGRGIDRLALEVSLNGPIEPGPWPDPALRWRDAGGVLEVRQMGLVHGPLNLTGEGTLAIDGRGQPEGAFTARVSGFAETVEALRRQGIMDNVAADAAQVVLGLLARGPVDGPRTLDVPLTLQDRWLSLGAVALFRLRPVDWFTPPGS
;
A
#
# COMPACT_ATOMS: atom_id res chain seq x y z
N MET A 1 -67.08 -41.41 26.89
CA MET A 1 -65.92 -40.64 26.42
C MET A 1 -66.08 -40.41 24.92
N ALA A 2 -66.54 -39.23 24.51
CA ALA A 2 -66.78 -38.88 23.12
C ALA A 2 -65.78 -37.80 22.70
N PHE A 3 -65.01 -38.08 21.66
CA PHE A 3 -64.01 -37.18 21.08
C PHE A 3 -64.67 -35.90 20.55
N THR A 4 -64.24 -34.75 21.05
CA THR A 4 -64.54 -33.44 20.45
C THR A 4 -63.83 -33.28 19.10
N PRO A 5 -64.52 -32.86 18.03
CA PRO A 5 -63.91 -32.72 16.72
C PRO A 5 -62.97 -31.51 16.65
N ARG A 6 -61.88 -31.68 15.89
CA ARG A 6 -60.84 -30.67 15.60
C ARG A 6 -61.47 -29.37 15.09
N ARG A 7 -61.17 -28.26 15.78
CA ARG A 7 -61.34 -26.89 15.27
C ARG A 7 -60.55 -26.77 13.97
N SER A 8 -61.24 -26.60 12.86
CA SER A 8 -60.66 -26.36 11.55
C SER A 8 -59.85 -25.06 11.54
N LEU A 9 -58.59 -25.14 11.11
CA LEU A 9 -57.79 -24.01 10.68
C LEU A 9 -58.34 -23.53 9.33
N ASP A 10 -59.49 -22.85 9.32
CA ASP A 10 -60.08 -22.30 8.10
C ASP A 10 -60.44 -20.82 8.24
N ARG A 11 -59.45 -20.04 8.71
CA ARG A 11 -59.43 -18.57 8.58
C ARG A 11 -58.47 -18.16 7.48
N SER A 12 -58.75 -18.57 6.24
CA SER A 12 -58.04 -18.08 5.06
C SER A 12 -58.96 -17.74 3.89
N ARG A 13 -60.16 -17.21 4.19
CA ARG A 13 -61.04 -16.54 3.21
C ARG A 13 -61.73 -15.37 3.96
N ALA A 14 -61.62 -14.11 3.61
CA ALA A 14 -61.19 -13.46 2.38
C ALA A 14 -60.53 -12.11 2.71
N ALA A 15 -59.26 -11.93 2.36
CA ALA A 15 -58.76 -10.58 2.11
C ALA A 15 -59.50 -10.04 0.87
N PRO A 16 -59.91 -8.75 0.83
CA PRO A 16 -60.50 -8.12 -0.34
C PRO A 16 -59.69 -8.46 -1.60
N SER A 17 -60.35 -8.69 -2.74
CA SER A 17 -59.67 -9.00 -4.01
C SER A 17 -58.56 -8.00 -4.36
N VAL A 18 -58.73 -6.75 -3.92
CA VAL A 18 -57.75 -5.66 -3.98
C VAL A 18 -56.51 -5.95 -3.13
N LEU A 19 -56.66 -6.42 -1.88
CA LEU A 19 -55.50 -6.78 -1.02
C LEU A 19 -54.72 -7.97 -1.58
N ARG A 20 -55.36 -8.95 -2.21
CA ARG A 20 -54.67 -10.06 -2.88
C ARG A 20 -53.97 -9.61 -4.16
N ARG A 21 -54.60 -8.74 -4.97
CA ARG A 21 -53.98 -8.13 -6.16
C ARG A 21 -52.80 -7.24 -5.77
N LEU A 22 -52.91 -6.43 -4.71
CA LEU A 22 -51.82 -5.61 -4.19
C LEU A 22 -50.68 -6.48 -3.63
N ALA A 23 -50.99 -7.58 -2.93
CA ALA A 23 -49.98 -8.50 -2.41
C ALA A 23 -49.15 -9.18 -3.52
N VAL A 24 -49.68 -9.31 -4.74
CA VAL A 24 -48.96 -9.86 -5.90
C VAL A 24 -48.36 -8.76 -6.78
N ALA A 25 -49.08 -7.66 -6.99
CA ALA A 25 -48.63 -6.56 -7.84
C ALA A 25 -47.47 -5.80 -7.22
N LEU A 26 -47.48 -5.56 -5.90
CA LEU A 26 -46.41 -4.84 -5.21
C LEU A 26 -45.04 -5.51 -5.38
N PRO A 27 -44.83 -6.82 -5.10
CA PRO A 27 -43.53 -7.44 -5.30
C PRO A 27 -43.12 -7.48 -6.78
N LEU A 28 -44.05 -7.61 -7.73
CA LEU A 28 -43.76 -7.54 -9.16
C LEU A 28 -43.27 -6.14 -9.57
N VAL A 29 -43.94 -5.09 -9.09
CA VAL A 29 -43.52 -3.70 -9.33
C VAL A 29 -42.17 -3.42 -8.69
N LEU A 30 -41.93 -3.90 -7.48
CA LEU A 30 -40.63 -3.76 -6.81
C LEU A 30 -39.53 -4.51 -7.57
N MET A 31 -39.81 -5.72 -8.07
CA MET A 31 -38.87 -6.50 -8.87
C MET A 31 -38.55 -5.79 -10.19
N LEU A 32 -39.56 -5.29 -10.90
CA LEU A 32 -39.36 -4.53 -12.13
C LEU A 32 -38.61 -3.22 -11.88
N GLY A 33 -38.96 -2.51 -10.81
CA GLY A 33 -38.26 -1.31 -10.36
C GLY A 33 -36.80 -1.58 -10.02
N TYR A 34 -36.50 -2.71 -9.39
CA TYR A 34 -35.14 -3.14 -9.11
C TYR A 34 -34.35 -3.46 -10.38
N VAL A 35 -34.96 -4.13 -11.35
CA VAL A 35 -34.34 -4.40 -12.66
C VAL A 35 -33.94 -3.09 -13.33
N VAL A 36 -34.87 -2.13 -13.42
CA VAL A 36 -34.58 -0.80 -13.99
C VAL A 36 -33.46 -0.11 -13.21
N PHE A 37 -33.56 -0.09 -11.88
CA PHE A 37 -32.52 0.47 -11.00
C PHE A 37 -31.14 -0.13 -11.28
N TRP A 38 -31.02 -1.46 -11.33
CA TRP A 38 -29.74 -2.13 -11.53
C TRP A 38 -29.11 -1.76 -12.88
N PHE A 39 -29.88 -1.80 -13.97
CA PHE A 39 -29.37 -1.43 -15.31
C PHE A 39 -28.98 0.05 -15.39
N THR A 40 -29.70 0.94 -14.71
CA THR A 40 -29.30 2.35 -14.62
C THR A 40 -28.02 2.56 -13.80
N ALA A 41 -27.84 1.79 -12.72
CA ALA A 41 -26.64 1.83 -11.89
C ALA A 41 -25.41 1.31 -12.67
N ALA A 42 -25.57 0.20 -13.39
CA ALA A 42 -24.56 -0.35 -14.29
C ALA A 42 -24.09 0.66 -15.35
N ALA A 43 -25.03 1.26 -16.08
CA ALA A 43 -24.73 2.26 -17.10
C ALA A 43 -24.08 3.53 -16.51
N THR A 44 -24.44 3.90 -15.29
CA THR A 44 -23.84 5.05 -14.59
C THR A 44 -22.41 4.74 -14.18
N ALA A 45 -22.15 3.55 -13.66
CA ALA A 45 -20.81 3.13 -13.24
C ALA A 45 -19.82 3.12 -14.42
N GLU A 46 -20.22 2.58 -15.57
CA GLU A 46 -19.41 2.60 -16.79
C GLU A 46 -19.07 4.02 -17.25
N LYS A 47 -20.06 4.93 -17.25
CA LYS A 47 -19.83 6.35 -17.57
C LYS A 47 -18.87 7.04 -16.60
N GLN A 48 -18.94 6.71 -15.32
CA GLN A 48 -18.03 7.27 -14.31
C GLN A 48 -16.58 6.79 -14.52
N VAL A 49 -16.39 5.52 -14.90
CA VAL A 49 -15.05 5.00 -15.25
C VAL A 49 -14.49 5.75 -16.46
N ILE A 50 -15.27 5.91 -17.53
CA ILE A 50 -14.83 6.63 -18.74
C ILE A 50 -14.52 8.09 -18.42
N ALA A 51 -15.41 8.79 -17.69
CA ALA A 51 -15.19 10.17 -17.30
C ALA A 51 -13.93 10.35 -16.43
N TRP A 52 -13.64 9.38 -15.55
CA TRP A 52 -12.42 9.37 -14.76
C TRP A 52 -11.18 9.18 -15.64
N ILE A 53 -11.21 8.26 -16.61
CA ILE A 53 -10.13 8.02 -17.57
C ILE A 53 -9.82 9.28 -18.37
N ASP A 54 -10.85 9.95 -18.90
CA ASP A 54 -10.69 11.19 -19.66
C ASP A 54 -10.13 12.33 -18.80
N ALA A 55 -10.55 12.43 -17.54
CA ALA A 55 -10.02 13.41 -16.60
C ALA A 55 -8.53 13.18 -16.30
N ARG A 56 -8.01 11.95 -16.39
CA ARG A 56 -6.58 11.65 -16.19
C ARG A 56 -5.69 12.17 -17.31
N ARG A 57 -6.22 12.30 -18.53
CA ARG A 57 -5.48 12.90 -19.65
C ARG A 57 -5.08 14.35 -19.38
N ALA A 58 -5.91 15.10 -18.66
CA ALA A 58 -5.60 16.48 -18.26
C ALA A 58 -4.37 16.58 -17.33
N HIS A 59 -3.98 15.47 -16.69
CA HIS A 59 -2.81 15.38 -15.83
C HIS A 59 -1.61 14.69 -16.51
N GLY A 60 -1.66 14.53 -17.84
CA GLY A 60 -0.59 13.89 -18.62
C GLY A 60 -0.57 12.36 -18.55
N ILE A 61 -1.60 11.73 -17.98
CA ILE A 61 -1.71 10.27 -17.89
C ILE A 61 -2.66 9.79 -18.99
N GLY A 62 -2.12 9.13 -20.01
CA GLY A 62 -2.87 8.50 -21.08
C GLY A 62 -3.26 7.08 -20.71
N ILE A 63 -4.53 6.83 -20.38
CA ILE A 63 -5.02 5.48 -20.11
C ILE A 63 -5.72 4.93 -21.37
N THR A 64 -5.31 3.74 -21.78
CA THR A 64 -5.91 2.96 -22.86
C THR A 64 -6.51 1.67 -22.30
N HIS A 65 -7.61 1.23 -22.88
CA HIS A 65 -8.29 0.01 -22.47
C HIS A 65 -8.97 -0.64 -23.67
N GLY A 66 -9.17 -1.95 -23.59
CA GLY A 66 -10.00 -2.73 -24.50
C GLY A 66 -11.49 -2.58 -24.17
N ALA A 67 -12.24 -3.67 -24.35
CA ALA A 67 -13.66 -3.69 -24.04
C ALA A 67 -13.94 -3.50 -22.54
N LEU A 68 -14.96 -2.69 -22.22
CA LEU A 68 -15.57 -2.64 -20.90
C LEU A 68 -16.84 -3.47 -20.93
N THR A 69 -16.96 -4.41 -20.00
CA THR A 69 -18.17 -5.22 -19.87
C THR A 69 -18.70 -5.16 -18.44
N THR A 70 -20.00 -4.88 -18.31
CA THR A 70 -20.65 -4.78 -17.00
C THR A 70 -21.57 -5.99 -16.78
N SER A 71 -21.43 -6.65 -15.63
CA SER A 71 -22.16 -7.86 -15.24
C SER A 71 -22.47 -7.88 -13.73
N GLY A 72 -22.97 -9.00 -13.18
CA GLY A 72 -23.20 -9.18 -11.74
C GLY A 72 -24.65 -9.09 -11.25
N PHE A 73 -25.63 -8.95 -12.15
CA PHE A 73 -27.05 -8.90 -11.79
C PHE A 73 -27.47 -10.16 -10.98
N PRO A 74 -28.30 -10.02 -9.93
CA PRO A 74 -28.89 -8.78 -9.43
C PRO A 74 -28.05 -8.10 -8.34
N PHE A 75 -27.12 -8.79 -7.70
CA PHE A 75 -26.59 -8.36 -6.39
C PHE A 75 -25.26 -7.62 -6.43
N ARG A 76 -24.56 -7.62 -7.56
CA ARG A 76 -23.28 -6.93 -7.74
C ARG A 76 -23.27 -6.14 -9.05
N LEU A 77 -22.46 -5.10 -9.07
CA LEU A 77 -21.98 -4.48 -10.31
C LEU A 77 -20.53 -4.91 -10.45
N GLU A 78 -20.22 -5.60 -11.55
CA GLU A 78 -18.88 -6.05 -11.88
C GLU A 78 -18.51 -5.49 -13.25
N ILE A 79 -17.48 -4.66 -13.30
CA ILE A 79 -16.94 -4.07 -14.53
C ILE A 79 -15.62 -4.76 -14.82
N ARG A 80 -15.54 -5.48 -15.94
CA ARG A 80 -14.27 -6.03 -16.46
C ARG A 80 -13.73 -5.12 -17.53
N ILE A 81 -12.43 -4.82 -17.43
CA ILE A 81 -11.70 -3.90 -18.30
C ILE A 81 -10.55 -4.70 -18.90
N ALA A 82 -10.65 -5.02 -20.19
CA ALA A 82 -9.61 -5.73 -20.93
C ALA A 82 -8.47 -4.79 -21.38
N ASP A 83 -7.33 -5.37 -21.78
CA ASP A 83 -6.20 -4.71 -22.44
C ASP A 83 -5.79 -3.38 -21.79
N THR A 84 -5.56 -3.40 -20.48
CA THR A 84 -5.30 -2.18 -19.72
C THR A 84 -3.87 -1.69 -19.93
N ALA A 85 -3.73 -0.41 -20.24
CA ALA A 85 -2.45 0.24 -20.35
C ALA A 85 -2.54 1.71 -19.89
N ALA A 86 -1.45 2.21 -19.35
CA ALA A 86 -1.33 3.60 -18.93
C ALA A 86 0.05 4.13 -19.32
N GLU A 87 0.10 5.35 -19.82
CA GLU A 87 1.33 6.04 -20.17
C GLU A 87 1.36 7.38 -19.43
N TRP A 88 2.53 7.75 -18.94
CA TRP A 88 2.78 9.04 -18.28
C TRP A 88 4.17 9.55 -18.68
N PRO A 89 4.51 10.82 -18.41
CA PRO A 89 5.84 11.33 -18.71
C PRO A 89 6.92 10.45 -18.07
N GLY A 90 7.69 9.77 -18.92
CA GLY A 90 8.81 8.94 -18.52
C GLY A 90 8.50 7.51 -18.11
N GLY A 91 7.26 7.05 -18.25
CA GLY A 91 6.92 5.65 -17.98
C GLY A 91 5.65 5.16 -18.65
N ALA A 92 5.52 3.84 -18.71
CA ALA A 92 4.36 3.15 -19.21
C ALA A 92 4.08 1.91 -18.36
N TRP A 93 2.82 1.53 -18.30
CA TRP A 93 2.34 0.33 -17.67
C TRP A 93 1.42 -0.41 -18.63
N THR A 94 1.56 -1.73 -18.68
CA THR A 94 0.63 -2.63 -19.35
C THR A 94 0.22 -3.71 -18.36
N GLY A 95 -1.08 -3.89 -18.19
CA GLY A 95 -1.65 -4.78 -17.20
C GLY A 95 -2.52 -5.88 -17.80
N PRO A 96 -2.94 -6.82 -16.95
CA PRO A 96 -3.93 -7.83 -17.29
C PRO A 96 -5.34 -7.21 -17.35
N GLU A 97 -6.36 -8.07 -17.46
CA GLU A 97 -7.74 -7.67 -17.24
C GLU A 97 -7.91 -7.17 -15.79
N LEU A 98 -8.55 -6.01 -15.63
CA LEU A 98 -8.94 -5.47 -14.33
C LEU A 98 -10.42 -5.74 -14.09
N THR A 99 -10.74 -6.29 -12.92
CA THR A 99 -12.14 -6.40 -12.48
C THR A 99 -12.38 -5.41 -11.35
N LEU A 100 -13.38 -4.55 -11.51
CA LEU A 100 -13.90 -3.68 -10.45
C LEU A 100 -15.27 -4.19 -10.04
N SER A 101 -15.55 -4.30 -8.75
CA SER A 101 -16.85 -4.74 -8.27
C SER A 101 -17.35 -3.96 -7.07
N GLY A 102 -18.67 -3.91 -6.91
CA GLY A 102 -19.31 -3.25 -5.77
C GLY A 102 -20.78 -3.58 -5.69
N ALA A 103 -21.41 -3.25 -4.56
CA ALA A 103 -22.85 -3.40 -4.45
C ALA A 103 -23.58 -2.25 -5.18
N PRO A 104 -24.68 -2.51 -5.91
CA PRO A 104 -25.42 -1.47 -6.64
C PRO A 104 -25.86 -0.28 -5.78
N TRP A 105 -26.08 -0.51 -4.48
CA TRP A 105 -26.51 0.50 -3.50
C TRP A 105 -25.34 1.10 -2.68
N ASN A 106 -24.12 0.55 -2.79
CA ASN A 106 -22.95 1.04 -2.06
C ASN A 106 -21.80 1.31 -3.03
N TRP A 107 -21.93 2.40 -3.80
CA TRP A 107 -20.94 2.86 -4.77
C TRP A 107 -19.64 3.39 -4.14
N ARG A 108 -19.60 3.55 -2.81
CA ARG A 108 -18.41 4.01 -2.10
C ARG A 108 -17.41 2.91 -1.89
N ARG A 109 -17.84 1.67 -1.60
CA ARG A 109 -16.93 0.55 -1.41
C ARG A 109 -16.75 -0.20 -2.72
N LEU A 110 -15.53 -0.22 -3.21
CA LEU A 110 -15.15 -0.88 -4.46
C LEU A 110 -14.09 -1.93 -4.16
N ASP A 111 -14.38 -3.17 -4.52
CA ASP A 111 -13.42 -4.27 -4.52
C ASP A 111 -12.82 -4.39 -5.92
N TRP A 112 -11.54 -4.74 -6.04
CA TRP A 112 -10.88 -4.84 -7.33
C TRP A 112 -9.90 -6.02 -7.36
N THR A 113 -9.72 -6.59 -8.55
CA THR A 113 -8.75 -7.67 -8.81
C THR A 113 -8.00 -7.41 -10.11
N ALA A 114 -6.73 -7.81 -10.13
CA ALA A 114 -5.81 -7.61 -11.24
C ALA A 114 -4.75 -8.73 -11.32
N PRO A 115 -5.12 -10.03 -11.29
CA PRO A 115 -4.16 -11.11 -11.37
C PRO A 115 -3.50 -11.17 -12.76
N GLY A 116 -2.27 -11.67 -12.82
CA GLY A 116 -1.55 -11.85 -14.08
C GLY A 116 -0.26 -11.05 -14.15
N VAL A 117 0.11 -10.65 -15.37
CA VAL A 117 1.41 -10.04 -15.66
C VAL A 117 1.25 -8.53 -15.84
N HIS A 118 1.97 -7.76 -15.03
CA HIS A 118 2.05 -6.31 -15.08
C HIS A 118 3.44 -5.92 -15.55
N ARG A 119 3.53 -5.23 -16.68
CA ARG A 119 4.79 -4.71 -17.19
C ARG A 119 4.87 -3.22 -16.93
N ILE A 120 5.94 -2.79 -16.27
CA ILE A 120 6.20 -1.38 -15.96
C ILE A 120 7.50 -1.01 -16.65
N ASP A 121 7.43 -0.04 -17.54
CA ASP A 121 8.58 0.54 -18.22
C ASP A 121 8.78 1.96 -17.69
N TRP A 122 10.01 2.34 -17.36
CA TRP A 122 10.35 3.71 -16.99
C TRP A 122 11.71 4.11 -17.52
N THR A 123 11.95 5.41 -17.61
CA THR A 123 13.25 5.95 -18.01
C THR A 123 14.05 6.29 -16.75
N GLY A 124 15.23 5.69 -16.60
CA GLY A 124 16.16 6.01 -15.52
C GLY A 124 16.75 7.42 -15.67
N SER A 125 17.40 7.90 -14.61
CA SER A 125 18.10 9.20 -14.63
C SER A 125 19.30 9.24 -15.60
N ASP A 126 19.77 8.09 -16.07
CA ASP A 126 20.77 7.96 -17.13
C ASP A 126 20.16 7.94 -18.54
N GLY A 127 18.85 8.21 -18.66
CA GLY A 127 18.11 8.16 -19.92
C GLY A 127 17.83 6.75 -20.44
N LYS A 128 18.26 5.70 -19.73
CA LYS A 128 18.04 4.31 -20.18
C LYS A 128 16.63 3.85 -19.83
N LYS A 129 16.00 3.17 -20.77
CA LYS A 129 14.74 2.47 -20.53
C LYS A 129 14.98 1.25 -19.64
N ILE A 130 14.23 1.17 -18.56
CA ILE A 130 14.24 0.08 -17.60
C ILE A 130 12.84 -0.53 -17.61
N SER A 131 12.77 -1.86 -17.68
CA SER A 131 11.52 -2.60 -17.62
C SER A 131 11.53 -3.50 -16.38
N ALA A 132 10.40 -3.58 -15.69
CA ALA A 132 10.13 -4.58 -14.68
C ALA A 132 8.82 -5.31 -14.97
N THR A 133 8.79 -6.61 -14.70
CA THR A 133 7.62 -7.46 -14.91
C THR A 133 7.19 -8.05 -13.58
N LEU A 134 6.05 -7.61 -13.07
CA LEU A 134 5.40 -8.20 -11.91
C LEU A 134 4.44 -9.29 -12.38
N THR A 135 4.69 -10.53 -11.97
CA THR A 135 3.74 -11.64 -12.09
C THR A 135 3.05 -11.83 -10.75
N ALA A 136 1.74 -11.58 -10.72
CA ALA A 136 0.91 -11.69 -9.54
C ALA A 136 -0.08 -12.85 -9.70
N ALA A 137 0.07 -13.91 -8.88
CA ALA A 137 -0.91 -14.99 -8.84
C ALA A 137 -2.26 -14.49 -8.34
N HIS A 138 -2.23 -13.72 -7.24
CA HIS A 138 -3.37 -13.00 -6.72
C HIS A 138 -2.96 -11.57 -6.42
N LEU A 139 -3.60 -10.61 -7.09
CA LEU A 139 -3.50 -9.20 -6.78
C LEU A 139 -4.91 -8.65 -6.72
N GLU A 140 -5.32 -8.25 -5.53
CA GLU A 140 -6.67 -7.78 -5.28
C GLU A 140 -6.67 -6.81 -4.11
N GLY A 141 -7.79 -6.14 -3.93
CA GLY A 141 -7.90 -5.11 -2.92
C GLY A 141 -9.28 -4.53 -2.85
N TRP A 142 -9.40 -3.52 -2.00
CA TRP A 142 -10.62 -2.72 -1.92
C TRP A 142 -10.28 -1.29 -1.58
N GLY A 143 -11.19 -0.39 -1.87
CA GLY A 143 -11.06 1.02 -1.53
C GLY A 143 -12.40 1.69 -1.28
N GLU A 144 -12.31 2.87 -0.66
CA GLU A 144 -13.46 3.75 -0.50
C GLU A 144 -13.34 4.92 -1.46
N ALA A 145 -14.26 5.04 -2.42
CA ALA A 145 -14.36 6.19 -3.30
C ALA A 145 -14.86 7.43 -2.53
N GLY A 146 -14.22 8.56 -2.77
CA GLY A 146 -14.58 9.87 -2.26
C GLY A 146 -14.40 10.97 -3.30
N PRO A 147 -14.82 12.21 -3.01
CA PRO A 147 -14.82 13.31 -3.98
C PRO A 147 -13.44 13.67 -4.55
N ARG A 148 -12.36 13.33 -3.84
CA ARG A 148 -10.97 13.63 -4.22
C ARG A 148 -10.16 12.39 -4.60
N GLY A 149 -10.81 11.25 -4.84
CA GLY A 149 -10.15 10.00 -5.21
C GLY A 149 -10.49 8.84 -4.27
N LEU A 150 -9.53 7.97 -4.00
CA LEU A 150 -9.65 6.82 -3.09
C LEU A 150 -8.98 7.17 -1.75
N PRO A 151 -9.67 7.85 -0.80
CA PRO A 151 -9.11 8.17 0.51
C PRO A 151 -8.68 6.93 1.30
N ARG A 152 -9.28 5.77 1.03
CA ARG A 152 -8.87 4.51 1.63
C ARG A 152 -8.59 3.50 0.52
N LEU A 153 -7.47 2.82 0.62
CA LEU A 153 -7.09 1.74 -0.27
C LEU A 153 -6.40 0.64 0.55
N GLU A 154 -6.76 -0.60 0.29
CA GLU A 154 -6.06 -1.77 0.77
C GLU A 154 -5.81 -2.68 -0.42
N ALA A 155 -4.59 -3.15 -0.56
CA ALA A 155 -4.16 -4.01 -1.65
C ALA A 155 -3.33 -5.15 -1.07
N TRP A 156 -3.59 -6.38 -1.50
CA TRP A 156 -2.73 -7.50 -1.17
C TRP A 156 -2.33 -8.28 -2.42
N LEU A 157 -1.08 -8.72 -2.39
CA LEU A 157 -0.45 -9.57 -3.37
C LEU A 157 -0.05 -10.87 -2.66
N THR A 158 -0.49 -12.00 -3.20
CA THR A 158 -0.10 -13.33 -2.74
C THR A 158 0.71 -14.03 -3.82
N ASP A 159 1.85 -14.58 -3.43
CA ASP A 159 2.80 -15.29 -4.31
C ASP A 159 3.16 -14.48 -5.58
N GLY A 160 3.75 -13.31 -5.35
CA GLY A 160 4.21 -12.42 -6.40
C GLY A 160 5.67 -12.63 -6.77
N SER A 161 6.01 -12.40 -8.04
CA SER A 161 7.41 -12.28 -8.49
C SER A 161 7.60 -11.02 -9.32
N LEU A 162 8.69 -10.31 -9.07
CA LEU A 162 9.09 -9.11 -9.79
C LEU A 162 10.41 -9.39 -10.50
N ASP A 163 10.37 -9.49 -11.82
CA ASP A 163 11.53 -9.59 -12.67
C ASP A 163 12.04 -8.18 -12.99
N THR A 164 13.29 -7.89 -12.60
CA THR A 164 13.99 -6.62 -12.89
C THR A 164 15.30 -6.91 -13.61
N PRO A 165 15.99 -5.90 -14.18
CA PRO A 165 17.33 -6.10 -14.75
C PRO A 165 18.37 -6.53 -13.70
N ARG A 166 18.09 -6.34 -12.40
CA ARG A 166 18.93 -6.80 -11.29
C ARG A 166 18.62 -8.24 -10.85
N GLY A 167 17.65 -8.87 -11.48
CA GLY A 167 17.19 -10.22 -11.20
C GLY A 167 15.76 -10.28 -10.65
N ARG A 168 15.32 -11.50 -10.40
CA ARG A 168 14.00 -11.83 -9.87
C ARG A 168 13.95 -11.68 -8.36
N VAL A 169 12.99 -10.90 -7.87
CA VAL A 169 12.56 -10.84 -6.47
C VAL A 169 11.25 -11.59 -6.35
N THR A 170 11.05 -12.40 -5.30
CA THR A 170 9.74 -13.01 -5.01
C THR A 170 9.25 -12.60 -3.64
N ALA A 171 7.93 -12.56 -3.42
CA ALA A 171 7.33 -12.35 -2.11
C ALA A 171 6.13 -13.28 -1.94
N ARG A 172 6.05 -13.96 -0.79
CA ARG A 172 4.88 -14.81 -0.47
C ARG A 172 3.63 -13.98 -0.22
N GLY A 173 3.81 -12.81 0.41
CA GLY A 173 2.73 -11.88 0.68
C GLY A 173 3.22 -10.45 0.72
N LEU A 174 2.42 -9.53 0.22
CA LEU A 174 2.60 -8.09 0.37
C LEU A 174 1.22 -7.47 0.62
N LEU A 175 1.07 -6.74 1.72
CA LEU A 175 -0.10 -5.94 2.05
C LEU A 175 0.31 -4.46 2.02
N VAL A 176 -0.49 -3.63 1.35
CA VAL A 176 -0.34 -2.18 1.33
C VAL A 176 -1.66 -1.57 1.76
N GLN A 177 -1.62 -0.63 2.70
CA GLN A 177 -2.80 0.13 3.10
C GLN A 177 -2.50 1.62 3.04
N VAL A 178 -3.47 2.38 2.52
CA VAL A 178 -3.51 3.84 2.57
C VAL A 178 -4.79 4.20 3.31
N LEU A 179 -4.65 4.94 4.41
CA LEU A 179 -5.77 5.38 5.22
C LEU A 179 -6.15 6.83 4.88
N PRO A 180 -7.42 7.20 5.09
CA PRO A 180 -7.86 8.57 4.86
C PRO A 180 -7.04 9.55 5.70
N PRO A 181 -6.78 10.76 5.19
CA PRO A 181 -6.05 11.74 5.96
C PRO A 181 -6.78 12.02 7.27
N LEU A 182 -6.09 11.84 8.40
CA LEU A 182 -6.66 12.15 9.71
C LEU A 182 -6.71 13.68 9.85
N SER A 183 -7.91 14.22 10.11
CA SER A 183 -8.06 15.65 10.40
C SER A 183 -7.24 16.02 11.65
N PRO A 184 -6.63 17.22 11.70
CA PRO A 184 -5.78 17.65 12.80
C PRO A 184 -6.50 17.61 14.16
N ASP A 185 -7.82 17.84 14.14
CA ASP A 185 -8.69 17.86 15.32
C ASP A 185 -8.84 16.51 16.04
N ALA A 186 -8.48 15.40 15.37
CA ALA A 186 -8.50 14.08 15.99
C ALA A 186 -7.32 13.89 16.96
N GLY A 187 -6.18 14.54 16.69
CA GLY A 187 -4.97 14.49 17.55
C GLY A 187 -4.85 15.67 18.51
N ALA A 188 -5.38 16.85 18.15
CA ALA A 188 -5.27 18.07 18.96
C ALA A 188 -6.02 18.01 20.30
N ARG A 189 -6.99 17.09 20.48
CA ARG A 189 -7.66 16.88 21.77
C ARG A 189 -6.77 16.20 22.84
N ALA A 190 -5.59 15.71 22.48
CA ALA A 190 -4.67 15.04 23.40
C ALA A 190 -3.51 15.93 23.90
N GLY A 191 -3.34 17.16 23.41
CA GLY A 191 -2.23 18.02 23.82
C GLY A 191 -2.57 19.50 23.76
N ASN A 192 -2.81 20.13 24.92
CA ASN A 192 -2.96 21.56 25.04
C ASN A 192 -1.60 22.25 24.91
N GLY A 193 -1.22 22.65 23.70
CA GLY A 193 -0.08 23.53 23.45
C GLY A 193 -0.25 24.24 22.11
N PRO A 194 0.23 25.49 21.95
CA PRO A 194 0.26 26.17 20.66
C PRO A 194 1.35 25.56 19.80
N GLY A 195 1.06 24.39 19.21
CA GLY A 195 1.89 23.76 18.18
C GLY A 195 1.49 24.25 16.78
N PRO A 196 2.41 24.20 15.79
CA PRO A 196 2.09 24.55 14.41
C PRO A 196 0.91 23.71 13.91
N VAL A 197 0.02 24.33 13.14
CA VAL A 197 -1.14 23.69 12.52
C VAL A 197 -0.65 22.51 11.67
N VAL A 198 -0.81 21.29 12.18
CA VAL A 198 -0.37 20.07 11.50
C VAL A 198 -1.31 19.85 10.33
N GLY A 199 -0.80 19.86 9.10
CA GLY A 199 -1.57 19.54 7.91
C GLY A 199 -2.18 18.12 7.95
N PRO A 200 -2.98 17.74 6.94
CA PRO A 200 -3.54 16.39 6.85
C PRO A 200 -2.42 15.34 6.93
N ARG A 201 -2.61 14.32 7.76
CA ARG A 201 -1.67 13.20 7.91
C ARG A 201 -2.13 12.05 7.03
N LEU A 202 -1.33 11.60 6.06
CA LEU A 202 -1.66 10.45 5.20
C LEU A 202 -0.94 9.19 5.71
N PRO A 203 -1.62 8.28 6.43
CA PRO A 203 -1.01 7.06 6.92
C PRO A 203 -0.91 6.03 5.80
N ILE A 204 0.26 5.41 5.66
CA ILE A 204 0.56 4.37 4.69
C ILE A 204 1.24 3.23 5.43
N SER A 205 0.76 2.00 5.25
CA SER A 205 1.40 0.79 5.76
C SER A 205 1.80 -0.14 4.62
N LEU A 206 2.91 -0.84 4.82
CA LEU A 206 3.42 -1.89 3.96
C LEU A 206 3.89 -3.06 4.83
N ASP A 207 3.47 -4.27 4.50
CA ASP A 207 3.85 -5.51 5.17
C ASP A 207 4.18 -6.56 4.10
N ALA A 208 5.47 -6.88 3.94
CA ALA A 208 5.94 -7.91 3.04
C ALA A 208 6.46 -9.11 3.84
N LYS A 209 6.15 -10.33 3.36
CA LYS A 209 6.50 -11.60 4.00
C LYS A 209 7.20 -12.53 3.02
N GLY A 210 8.24 -13.20 3.50
CA GLY A 210 8.99 -14.20 2.73
C GLY A 210 9.49 -13.62 1.41
N VAL A 211 10.20 -12.50 1.48
CA VAL A 211 10.81 -11.85 0.32
C VAL A 211 12.13 -12.56 0.01
N GLU A 212 12.33 -12.99 -1.23
CA GLU A 212 13.57 -13.62 -1.68
C GLU A 212 14.27 -12.69 -2.67
N LEU A 213 15.50 -12.32 -2.34
CA LEU A 213 16.34 -11.45 -3.17
C LEU A 213 17.01 -12.23 -4.30
N PRO A 214 17.29 -11.60 -5.46
CA PRO A 214 18.10 -12.20 -6.51
C PRO A 214 19.55 -12.38 -6.03
N PRO A 215 20.33 -13.32 -6.64
CA PRO A 215 21.71 -13.58 -6.24
C PRO A 215 22.61 -12.32 -6.24
N GLY A 216 22.42 -11.41 -7.19
CA GLY A 216 23.20 -10.16 -7.27
C GLY A 216 22.87 -9.13 -6.19
N LEU A 217 21.80 -9.33 -5.42
CA LEU A 217 21.40 -8.51 -4.28
C LEU A 217 21.43 -9.29 -2.96
N ALA A 218 22.01 -10.50 -2.95
CA ALA A 218 22.19 -11.26 -1.72
C ALA A 218 22.98 -10.44 -0.70
N THR A 219 22.58 -10.49 0.57
CA THR A 219 23.31 -9.85 1.65
C THR A 219 24.16 -10.91 2.38
N ALA A 220 25.00 -10.46 3.32
CA ALA A 220 25.73 -11.39 4.19
C ALA A 220 24.83 -12.27 5.06
N LEU A 221 23.56 -11.86 5.26
CA LEU A 221 22.56 -12.58 6.06
C LEU A 221 21.73 -13.55 5.21
N GLY A 222 22.05 -13.66 3.92
CA GLY A 222 21.37 -14.52 2.96
C GLY A 222 20.48 -13.73 2.00
N ARG A 223 19.59 -14.46 1.32
CA ARG A 223 18.69 -13.91 0.31
C ARG A 223 17.25 -13.75 0.80
N GLY A 224 16.85 -14.50 1.82
CA GLY A 224 15.52 -14.47 2.39
C GLY A 224 15.36 -13.38 3.45
N ILE A 225 14.36 -12.53 3.27
CA ILE A 225 13.85 -11.59 4.28
C ILE A 225 12.49 -12.15 4.71
N ASP A 226 12.39 -12.58 5.96
CA ASP A 226 11.17 -13.21 6.48
C ASP A 226 10.04 -12.20 6.59
N ARG A 227 10.35 -10.97 7.00
CA ARG A 227 9.38 -9.88 7.15
C ARG A 227 10.03 -8.52 6.94
N LEU A 228 9.33 -7.66 6.20
CA LEU A 228 9.57 -6.22 6.14
C LEU A 228 8.24 -5.53 6.45
N ALA A 229 8.22 -4.68 7.47
CA ALA A 229 7.04 -3.93 7.86
C ALA A 229 7.39 -2.45 7.97
N LEU A 230 6.52 -1.59 7.46
CA LEU A 230 6.69 -0.14 7.48
C LEU A 230 5.33 0.52 7.69
N GLU A 231 5.20 1.35 8.72
CA GLU A 231 4.07 2.24 8.94
C GLU A 231 4.59 3.67 8.96
N VAL A 232 4.15 4.46 7.98
CA VAL A 232 4.56 5.85 7.82
C VAL A 232 3.35 6.77 7.78
N SER A 233 3.56 8.03 8.13
CA SER A 233 2.60 9.09 7.93
C SER A 233 3.26 10.26 7.23
N LEU A 234 2.69 10.66 6.09
CA LEU A 234 3.12 11.86 5.39
C LEU A 234 2.40 13.06 5.99
N ASN A 235 3.16 13.95 6.62
CA ASN A 235 2.67 15.15 7.30
C ASN A 235 2.99 16.38 6.44
N GLY A 236 1.99 17.22 6.18
CA GLY A 236 2.13 18.44 5.36
C GLY A 236 1.04 18.54 4.30
N PRO A 237 1.01 19.63 3.52
CA PRO A 237 0.04 19.78 2.44
C PRO A 237 0.35 18.76 1.32
N ILE A 238 -0.61 17.88 1.07
CA ILE A 238 -0.56 16.90 -0.03
C ILE A 238 -1.60 17.33 -1.05
N GLU A 239 -1.13 17.97 -2.12
CA GLU A 239 -1.98 18.48 -3.18
C GLU A 239 -1.85 17.64 -4.45
N PRO A 240 -2.93 17.47 -5.23
CA PRO A 240 -2.84 16.82 -6.52
C PRO A 240 -2.04 17.68 -7.52
N GLY A 241 -1.40 17.03 -8.48
CA GLY A 241 -0.65 17.71 -9.55
C GLY A 241 0.28 16.73 -10.28
N PRO A 242 0.87 17.16 -11.41
CA PRO A 242 1.88 16.37 -12.11
C PRO A 242 3.15 16.26 -11.26
N TRP A 243 3.75 15.08 -11.19
CA TRP A 243 5.07 14.91 -10.59
C TRP A 243 6.11 15.74 -11.39
N PRO A 244 7.07 16.44 -10.74
CA PRO A 244 7.42 16.42 -9.32
C PRO A 244 6.77 17.52 -8.45
N ASP A 245 5.93 18.39 -9.02
CA ASP A 245 5.49 19.64 -8.36
C ASP A 245 4.82 19.44 -6.98
N PRO A 246 3.92 18.45 -6.76
CA PRO A 246 3.38 18.15 -5.43
C PRO A 246 4.45 17.84 -4.38
N ALA A 247 5.49 17.10 -4.75
CA ALA A 247 6.53 16.67 -3.83
C ALA A 247 7.49 17.81 -3.49
N LEU A 248 7.81 18.68 -4.46
CA LEU A 248 8.57 19.90 -4.22
C LEU A 248 7.81 20.85 -3.29
N ARG A 249 6.51 21.08 -3.53
CA ARG A 249 5.68 21.93 -2.66
C ARG A 249 5.53 21.35 -1.26
N TRP A 250 5.36 20.03 -1.14
CA TRP A 250 5.31 19.35 0.15
C TRP A 250 6.62 19.56 0.94
N ARG A 251 7.78 19.37 0.28
CA ARG A 251 9.10 19.65 0.88
C ARG A 251 9.21 21.11 1.32
N ASP A 252 8.92 22.05 0.41
CA ASP A 252 9.09 23.49 0.64
C ASP A 252 8.14 24.01 1.73
N ALA A 253 7.02 23.32 1.96
CA ALA A 253 6.11 23.55 3.08
C ALA A 253 6.57 22.93 4.42
N GLY A 254 7.79 22.39 4.49
CA GLY A 254 8.32 21.73 5.69
C GLY A 254 7.72 20.34 5.93
N GLY A 255 7.37 19.63 4.85
CA GLY A 255 6.80 18.30 4.91
C GLY A 255 7.70 17.30 5.62
N VAL A 256 7.08 16.43 6.43
CA VAL A 256 7.77 15.43 7.25
C VAL A 256 7.15 14.05 7.04
N LEU A 257 7.99 13.04 6.86
CA LEU A 257 7.62 11.63 6.89
C LEU A 257 7.87 11.08 8.30
N GLU A 258 6.80 10.85 9.05
CA GLU A 258 6.87 10.20 10.36
C GLU A 258 6.87 8.68 10.16
N VAL A 259 7.93 8.00 10.62
CA VAL A 259 7.99 6.54 10.63
C VAL A 259 7.51 6.07 12.00
N ARG A 260 6.24 5.65 12.06
CA ARG A 260 5.63 5.18 13.31
C ARG A 260 6.14 3.80 13.70
N GLN A 261 6.39 2.96 12.70
CA GLN A 261 6.99 1.65 12.90
C GLN A 261 7.78 1.23 11.67
N MET A 262 8.98 0.73 11.88
CA MET A 262 9.70 -0.09 10.91
C MET A 262 10.05 -1.44 11.56
N GLY A 263 10.03 -2.50 10.77
CA GLY A 263 10.35 -3.85 11.19
C GLY A 263 11.06 -4.61 10.08
N LEU A 264 12.15 -5.30 10.41
CA LEU A 264 12.90 -6.15 9.50
C LEU A 264 13.33 -7.42 10.22
N VAL A 265 13.05 -8.57 9.61
CA VAL A 265 13.59 -9.88 10.02
C VAL A 265 14.34 -10.46 8.83
N HIS A 266 15.67 -10.56 8.96
CA HIS A 266 16.55 -11.01 7.88
C HIS A 266 17.68 -11.89 8.43
N GLY A 267 17.53 -13.20 8.25
CA GLY A 267 18.42 -14.18 8.87
C GLY A 267 18.43 -14.00 10.40
N PRO A 268 19.59 -13.86 11.05
CA PRO A 268 19.64 -13.62 12.49
C PRO A 268 19.25 -12.19 12.89
N LEU A 269 19.27 -11.22 11.97
CA LEU A 269 19.01 -9.83 12.28
C LEU A 269 17.52 -9.59 12.47
N ASN A 270 17.14 -9.10 13.65
CA ASN A 270 15.82 -8.54 13.90
C ASN A 270 15.95 -7.09 14.31
N LEU A 271 15.30 -6.21 13.56
CA LEU A 271 15.31 -4.77 13.76
C LEU A 271 13.87 -4.27 13.85
N THR A 272 13.61 -3.45 14.87
CA THR A 272 12.42 -2.62 14.96
C THR A 272 12.83 -1.18 15.18
N GLY A 273 12.01 -0.22 14.78
CA GLY A 273 12.35 1.17 15.02
C GLY A 273 11.24 2.14 14.68
N GLU A 274 11.52 3.40 14.95
CA GLU A 274 10.68 4.53 14.67
C GLU A 274 11.57 5.74 14.38
N GLY A 275 10.99 6.78 13.79
CA GLY A 275 11.75 8.00 13.57
C GLY A 275 11.05 8.98 12.66
N THR A 276 11.83 9.90 12.14
CA THR A 276 11.33 11.00 11.34
C THR A 276 12.31 11.30 10.23
N LEU A 277 11.78 11.47 9.02
CA LEU A 277 12.54 11.78 7.82
C LEU A 277 11.96 13.04 7.16
N ALA A 278 12.82 13.92 6.71
CA ALA A 278 12.52 15.07 5.88
C ALA A 278 13.40 15.03 4.62
N ILE A 279 13.15 15.96 3.70
CA ILE A 279 13.98 16.15 2.52
C ILE A 279 14.71 17.49 2.67
N ASP A 280 16.05 17.45 2.65
CA ASP A 280 16.90 18.63 2.79
C ASP A 280 16.80 19.57 1.57
N GLY A 281 17.42 20.75 1.66
CA GLY A 281 17.41 21.75 0.59
C GLY A 281 18.07 21.28 -0.73
N ARG A 282 18.84 20.18 -0.71
CA ARG A 282 19.45 19.55 -1.90
C ARG A 282 18.62 18.35 -2.39
N GLY A 283 17.41 18.17 -1.88
CA GLY A 283 16.54 17.05 -2.25
C GLY A 283 16.97 15.71 -1.66
N GLN A 284 17.84 15.68 -0.65
CA GLN A 284 18.32 14.45 -0.04
C GLN A 284 17.57 14.13 1.26
N PRO A 285 17.33 12.85 1.56
CA PRO A 285 16.72 12.47 2.82
C PRO A 285 17.62 12.85 4.01
N GLU A 286 17.03 13.46 5.03
CA GLU A 286 17.64 13.68 6.34
C GLU A 286 16.68 13.28 7.45
N GLY A 287 17.18 12.77 8.57
CA GLY A 287 16.31 12.28 9.62
C GLY A 287 17.01 11.69 10.81
N ALA A 288 16.21 11.34 11.81
CA ALA A 288 16.67 10.67 13.02
C ALA A 288 15.73 9.51 13.35
N PHE A 289 16.31 8.42 13.81
CA PHE A 289 15.61 7.18 14.10
C PHE A 289 16.12 6.58 15.40
N THR A 290 15.26 5.87 16.10
CA THR A 290 15.65 4.96 17.17
C THR A 290 15.33 3.55 16.71
N ALA A 291 16.34 2.69 16.71
CA ALA A 291 16.18 1.29 16.35
C ALA A 291 16.51 0.39 17.53
N ARG A 292 15.69 -0.64 17.75
CA ARG A 292 16.00 -1.76 18.62
C ARG A 292 16.43 -2.95 17.77
N VAL A 293 17.61 -3.47 18.05
CA VAL A 293 18.24 -4.54 17.27
C VAL A 293 18.52 -5.74 18.16
N SER A 294 18.22 -6.95 17.68
CA SER A 294 18.67 -8.22 18.27
C SER A 294 19.31 -9.12 17.21
N GLY A 295 20.04 -10.15 17.66
CA GLY A 295 20.81 -11.02 16.76
C GLY A 295 22.03 -10.36 16.14
N PHE A 296 22.55 -9.31 16.80
CA PHE A 296 23.69 -8.53 16.31
C PHE A 296 25.01 -9.32 16.34
N ALA A 297 25.20 -10.25 17.29
CA ALA A 297 26.43 -11.04 17.38
C ALA A 297 26.54 -12.00 16.18
N GLU A 298 25.45 -12.69 15.87
CA GLU A 298 25.30 -13.57 14.72
C GLU A 298 25.35 -12.80 13.40
N THR A 299 24.85 -11.57 13.38
CA THR A 299 24.96 -10.64 12.24
C THR A 299 26.43 -10.28 11.98
N VAL A 300 27.19 -9.91 13.03
CA VAL A 300 28.63 -9.64 12.92
C VAL A 300 29.38 -10.87 12.42
N GLU A 301 29.04 -12.06 12.93
CA GLU A 301 29.64 -13.31 12.49
C GLU A 301 29.31 -13.65 11.03
N ALA A 302 28.09 -13.34 10.57
CA ALA A 302 27.72 -13.47 9.16
C ALA A 302 28.53 -12.52 8.26
N LEU A 303 28.72 -11.27 8.68
CA LEU A 303 29.58 -10.29 7.99
C LEU A 303 31.04 -10.75 7.94
N ARG A 304 31.55 -11.32 9.04
CA ARG A 304 32.91 -11.87 9.15
C ARG A 304 33.14 -13.02 8.18
N ARG A 305 32.20 -13.98 8.12
CA ARG A 305 32.27 -15.12 7.19
C ARG A 305 32.25 -14.73 5.72
N GLN A 306 31.62 -13.59 5.39
CA GLN A 306 31.57 -13.05 4.03
C GLN A 306 32.75 -12.11 3.72
N GLY A 307 33.68 -11.93 4.67
CA GLY A 307 34.85 -11.06 4.51
C GLY A 307 34.52 -9.56 4.45
N ILE A 308 33.29 -9.17 4.78
CA ILE A 308 32.89 -7.75 4.84
C ILE A 308 33.50 -7.08 6.07
N MET A 309 33.68 -7.83 7.15
CA MET A 309 34.36 -7.41 8.37
C MET A 309 35.53 -8.35 8.65
N ASP A 310 36.73 -7.82 8.90
CA ASP A 310 37.87 -8.65 9.28
C ASP A 310 37.71 -9.20 10.71
N ASN A 311 38.56 -10.17 11.08
CA ASN A 311 38.46 -10.83 12.38
C ASN A 311 38.64 -9.86 13.55
N VAL A 312 39.58 -8.90 13.45
CA VAL A 312 39.88 -7.96 14.54
C VAL A 312 38.71 -7.01 14.76
N ALA A 313 38.15 -6.48 13.67
CA ALA A 313 36.98 -5.63 13.71
C ALA A 313 35.75 -6.38 14.23
N ALA A 314 35.57 -7.65 13.84
CA ALA A 314 34.47 -8.49 14.32
C ALA A 314 34.57 -8.76 15.83
N ASP A 315 35.74 -9.14 16.33
CA ASP A 315 35.98 -9.38 17.76
C ASP A 315 35.73 -8.11 18.58
N ALA A 316 36.28 -6.98 18.13
CA ALA A 316 36.06 -5.69 18.77
C ALA A 316 34.58 -5.28 18.77
N ALA A 317 33.88 -5.45 17.64
CA ALA A 317 32.46 -5.17 17.55
C ALA A 317 31.65 -6.05 18.50
N GLN A 318 31.92 -7.36 18.57
CA GLN A 318 31.21 -8.26 19.49
C GLN A 318 31.39 -7.86 20.97
N VAL A 319 32.60 -7.46 21.38
CA VAL A 319 32.84 -6.99 22.76
C VAL A 319 32.04 -5.71 23.04
N VAL A 320 32.15 -4.70 22.17
CA VAL A 320 31.45 -3.41 22.36
C VAL A 320 29.94 -3.61 22.37
N LEU A 321 29.39 -4.34 21.39
CA LEU A 321 27.97 -4.62 21.31
C LEU A 321 27.49 -5.44 22.51
N GLY A 322 28.29 -6.39 22.98
CA GLY A 322 27.99 -7.21 24.17
C GLY A 322 27.91 -6.39 25.47
N LEU A 323 28.72 -5.34 25.61
CA LEU A 323 28.71 -4.42 26.75
C LEU A 323 27.53 -3.44 26.70
N LEU A 324 27.12 -3.03 25.50
CA LEU A 324 25.99 -2.10 25.31
C LEU A 324 24.63 -2.80 25.34
N ALA A 325 24.60 -4.09 25.05
CA ALA A 325 23.36 -4.85 24.94
C ALA A 325 22.68 -5.01 26.30
N ARG A 326 21.36 -4.84 26.28
CA ARG A 326 20.46 -4.99 27.42
C ARG A 326 19.58 -6.22 27.22
N GLY A 327 19.22 -6.86 28.33
CA GLY A 327 18.36 -8.04 28.34
C GLY A 327 18.87 -9.11 29.30
N PRO A 328 18.03 -10.10 29.62
CA PRO A 328 18.41 -11.21 30.49
C PRO A 328 19.51 -12.07 29.85
N VAL A 329 20.32 -12.73 30.70
CA VAL A 329 21.47 -13.55 30.26
C VAL A 329 21.05 -14.69 29.32
N ASP A 330 19.87 -15.29 29.56
CA ASP A 330 19.30 -16.41 28.78
C ASP A 330 18.19 -16.00 27.80
N GLY A 331 17.99 -14.70 27.56
CA GLY A 331 16.99 -14.20 26.60
C GLY A 331 17.61 -13.38 25.46
N PRO A 332 16.79 -12.92 24.52
CA PRO A 332 17.29 -12.15 23.38
C PRO A 332 17.91 -10.84 23.87
N ARG A 333 19.23 -10.71 23.68
CA ARG A 333 19.93 -9.45 23.93
C ARG A 333 19.53 -8.43 22.87
N THR A 334 19.31 -7.20 23.34
CA THR A 334 18.83 -6.09 22.50
C THR A 334 19.73 -4.87 22.63
N LEU A 335 19.85 -4.12 21.56
CA LEU A 335 20.55 -2.84 21.51
C LEU A 335 19.57 -1.77 21.06
N ASP A 336 19.41 -0.74 21.88
CA ASP A 336 18.71 0.49 21.47
C ASP A 336 19.76 1.44 20.87
N VAL A 337 19.56 1.80 19.60
CA VAL A 337 20.56 2.45 18.77
C VAL A 337 19.97 3.72 18.16
N PRO A 338 20.50 4.91 18.51
CA PRO A 338 20.15 6.13 17.82
C PRO A 338 20.85 6.17 16.47
N LEU A 339 20.07 6.33 15.40
CA LEU A 339 20.54 6.48 14.03
C LEU A 339 20.21 7.88 13.53
N THR A 340 21.14 8.47 12.80
CA THR A 340 20.92 9.74 12.10
C THR A 340 21.27 9.59 10.64
N LEU A 341 20.49 10.23 9.78
CA LEU A 341 20.76 10.39 8.36
C LEU A 341 20.94 11.87 8.09
N GLN A 342 22.16 12.29 7.79
CA GLN A 342 22.46 13.69 7.50
C GLN A 342 23.57 13.76 6.45
N ASP A 343 23.46 14.68 5.49
CA ASP A 343 24.44 14.82 4.40
C ASP A 343 24.71 13.50 3.63
N ARG A 344 23.67 12.64 3.57
CA ARG A 344 23.70 11.26 3.05
C ARG A 344 24.50 10.26 3.87
N TRP A 345 25.00 10.60 5.06
CA TRP A 345 25.62 9.65 5.96
C TRP A 345 24.59 9.06 6.90
N LEU A 346 24.44 7.74 6.88
CA LEU A 346 23.77 7.02 7.97
C LEU A 346 24.80 6.78 9.07
N SER A 347 24.52 7.27 10.27
CA SER A 347 25.42 7.23 11.41
C SER A 347 24.73 6.64 12.64
N LEU A 348 25.51 5.95 13.46
CA LEU A 348 25.14 5.44 14.76
C LEU A 348 25.79 6.32 15.83
N GLY A 349 25.03 7.23 16.43
CA GLY A 349 25.62 8.30 17.23
C GLY A 349 26.72 9.05 16.47
N ALA A 350 27.96 9.01 16.97
CA ALA A 350 29.12 9.64 16.32
C ALA A 350 29.83 8.76 15.27
N VAL A 351 29.41 7.50 15.09
CA VAL A 351 30.06 6.54 14.18
C VAL A 351 29.35 6.53 12.83
N ALA A 352 30.03 6.96 11.77
CA ALA A 352 29.51 6.86 10.42
C ALA A 352 29.49 5.39 9.94
N LEU A 353 28.34 4.91 9.45
CA LEU A 353 28.19 3.54 8.96
C LEU A 353 28.48 3.47 7.46
N PHE A 354 27.69 4.18 6.65
CA PHE A 354 27.88 4.25 5.21
C PHE A 354 27.20 5.49 4.63
N ARG A 355 27.62 5.85 3.42
CA ARG A 355 27.07 6.96 2.67
C ARG A 355 26.06 6.49 1.63
N LEU A 356 24.85 7.03 1.67
CA LEU A 356 23.81 6.83 0.68
C LEU A 356 24.20 7.47 -0.65
N ARG A 357 23.82 6.81 -1.75
CA ARG A 357 23.86 7.43 -3.08
C ARG A 357 22.85 8.58 -3.12
N PRO A 358 23.13 9.65 -3.88
CA PRO A 358 22.15 10.71 -4.07
C PRO A 358 20.86 10.11 -4.62
N VAL A 359 19.72 10.53 -4.07
CA VAL A 359 18.42 10.18 -4.63
C VAL A 359 17.96 11.34 -5.48
N ASP A 360 17.50 11.00 -6.68
CA ASP A 360 16.90 11.94 -7.61
C ASP A 360 15.39 11.70 -7.65
N TRP A 361 14.67 12.45 -6.81
CA TRP A 361 13.22 12.37 -6.72
C TRP A 361 12.54 13.22 -7.79
N PHE A 362 13.17 14.32 -8.19
CA PHE A 362 12.48 15.44 -8.84
C PHE A 362 12.82 15.60 -10.32
N THR A 363 13.73 14.80 -10.86
CA THR A 363 13.91 14.74 -12.31
C THR A 363 12.72 13.99 -12.92
N PRO A 364 11.93 14.63 -13.82
CA PRO A 364 10.91 13.93 -14.59
C PRO A 364 11.59 12.82 -15.38
N PRO A 365 11.06 11.59 -15.40
CA PRO A 365 11.70 10.56 -16.19
C PRO A 365 11.65 10.99 -17.68
N GLY A 366 12.81 11.03 -18.33
CA GLY A 366 12.96 11.45 -19.73
C GLY A 366 13.34 12.91 -20.00
N SER A 367 13.75 13.71 -19.00
CA SER A 367 14.39 15.01 -19.20
C SER A 367 15.89 14.94 -19.47
#